data_AF-A0A0X8DDU0-F1
#
_entry.id   AF-A0A0X8DDU0-F1
#
_cell.length_a   1.000
_cell.length_b   1.000
_cell.length_c   1.000
_cell.angle_alpha   90.00
_cell.angle_beta   90.00
_cell.angle_gamma   90.00
#
_symmetry.space_group_name_H-M   'P 1'
#
loop_
_entity.id
_entity.type
_entity.pdbx_description
1 polymer ?
#
loop_
_entity_poly.entity_id
_entity_poly.type
_entity_poly.pdbx_seq_one_letter_code
_entity_poly.pdbx_strand_id
1 'polypeptide(L)'
;MVQALFARLPGWKASRPSQTNAPDNGLDVEAISPQGKRYLIQCKNLSAPADANLVRLTHAAKDLHRAHKGILICPSGFTKPALENAEALGVMTWGPEELRLLYQAASSEAAMRKLGLWEAPKPPGFWDGLAIHLKNWLAQSRKETLYVGIAILIVLGFLFLVTQGSSPQKAKSPASSPEAVARGYDSAYRYALSTNDWAPLYEWAFADFLERKVLPFIRERQSRGCVLRTEELEPMRITAVEALPDMAEVYVSKKWRQTLVCQDRPPKEVLNKAFSTYYLIKPDADGRLKVWLSDWN
;
A
#
# COMPACT_ATOMS: atom_id res chain seq x y z
N MET A 1 -4.75 8.96 28.06
CA MET A 1 -3.41 9.13 27.44
C MET A 1 -3.31 8.38 26.12
N VAL A 2 -3.30 7.04 26.11
CA VAL A 2 -3.13 6.22 24.87
C VAL A 2 -4.11 6.61 23.76
N GLN A 3 -5.40 6.77 24.06
CA GLN A 3 -6.40 7.27 23.09
C GLN A 3 -5.97 8.59 22.42
N ALA A 4 -5.49 9.56 23.20
CA ALA A 4 -5.06 10.86 22.68
C ALA A 4 -3.80 10.75 21.82
N LEU A 5 -2.90 9.81 22.12
CA LEU A 5 -1.72 9.53 21.30
C LEU A 5 -2.13 8.93 19.95
N PHE A 6 -3.01 7.93 19.93
CA PHE A 6 -3.53 7.36 18.68
C PHE A 6 -4.31 8.38 17.85
N ALA A 7 -5.11 9.24 18.49
CA ALA A 7 -5.84 10.31 17.82
C ALA A 7 -4.95 11.38 17.18
N ARG A 8 -3.67 11.46 17.58
CA ARG A 8 -2.66 12.34 16.96
C ARG A 8 -1.92 11.69 15.80
N LEU A 9 -2.06 10.38 15.60
CA LEU A 9 -1.39 9.70 14.49
C LEU A 9 -2.07 10.08 13.16
N PRO A 10 -1.32 10.29 12.07
CA PRO A 10 -1.88 10.72 10.79
C PRO A 10 -2.98 9.78 10.27
N GLY A 11 -4.21 10.29 10.16
CA GLY A 11 -5.36 9.58 9.61
C GLY A 11 -5.97 8.48 10.51
N TRP A 12 -5.42 8.28 11.71
CA TRP A 12 -5.98 7.35 12.70
C TRP A 12 -7.13 8.01 13.48
N LYS A 13 -8.10 7.20 13.88
CA LYS A 13 -9.16 7.60 14.80
C LYS A 13 -9.10 6.72 16.04
N ALA A 14 -9.35 7.28 17.22
CA ALA A 14 -9.36 6.50 18.45
C ALA A 14 -10.50 6.91 19.39
N SER A 15 -11.15 5.93 19.97
CA SER A 15 -12.30 6.08 20.87
C SER A 15 -12.16 5.16 22.07
N ARG A 16 -12.86 5.51 23.14
CA ARG A 16 -13.10 4.61 24.28
C ARG A 16 -14.51 4.05 24.14
N PRO A 17 -14.70 2.73 24.10
CA PRO A 17 -16.02 2.15 23.89
C PRO A 17 -16.92 2.27 25.11
N SER A 18 -16.36 2.35 26.31
CA SER A 18 -17.12 2.61 27.53
C SER A 18 -16.68 3.91 28.21
N GLN A 19 -17.65 4.78 28.53
CA GLN A 19 -17.46 5.93 29.44
C GLN A 19 -17.83 5.57 30.90
N THR A 20 -18.35 4.37 31.12
CA THR A 20 -18.72 3.82 32.43
C THR A 20 -17.73 2.72 32.79
N ASN A 21 -17.42 2.52 34.07
CA ASN A 21 -16.50 1.46 34.54
C ASN A 21 -17.07 0.03 34.39
N ALA A 22 -17.95 -0.20 33.41
CA ALA A 22 -18.50 -1.52 33.11
C ALA A 22 -17.41 -2.42 32.48
N PRO A 23 -17.41 -3.74 32.75
CA PRO A 23 -16.47 -4.66 32.14
C PRO A 23 -16.56 -4.59 30.60
N ASP A 24 -15.47 -4.18 29.97
CA ASP A 24 -15.34 -3.95 28.53
C ASP A 24 -14.68 -5.13 27.79
N ASN A 25 -14.63 -6.30 28.44
CA ASN A 25 -13.95 -7.51 27.96
C ASN A 25 -12.49 -7.28 27.53
N GLY A 26 -11.82 -6.28 28.11
CA GLY A 26 -10.41 -5.99 27.84
C GLY A 26 -10.17 -4.99 26.71
N LEU A 27 -11.19 -4.28 26.24
CA LEU A 27 -11.09 -3.22 25.25
C LEU A 27 -11.03 -1.83 25.93
N ASP A 28 -9.82 -1.38 26.26
CA ASP A 28 -9.62 -0.06 26.86
C ASP A 28 -9.69 1.08 25.83
N VAL A 29 -9.16 0.85 24.62
CA VAL A 29 -9.18 1.81 23.50
C VAL A 29 -9.44 1.05 22.20
N GLU A 30 -10.32 1.59 21.37
CA GLU A 30 -10.45 1.19 19.97
C GLU A 30 -9.73 2.21 19.09
N ALA A 31 -8.93 1.72 18.14
CA ALA A 31 -8.31 2.56 17.13
C ALA A 31 -8.65 2.07 15.71
N ILE A 32 -8.89 3.00 14.79
CA ILE A 32 -9.20 2.73 13.39
C ILE A 32 -8.11 3.37 12.55
N SER A 33 -7.46 2.56 11.71
CA SER A 33 -6.39 3.02 10.82
C SER A 33 -6.93 3.84 9.64
N PRO A 34 -6.07 4.58 8.92
CA PRO A 34 -6.47 5.32 7.71
C PRO A 34 -7.10 4.41 6.64
N GLN A 35 -6.69 3.14 6.57
CA GLN A 35 -7.27 2.18 5.65
C GLN A 35 -8.62 1.61 6.14
N GLY A 36 -8.99 1.82 7.40
CA GLY A 36 -10.24 1.37 8.01
C GLY A 36 -10.09 0.09 8.85
N LYS A 37 -8.87 -0.35 9.15
CA LYS A 37 -8.64 -1.55 9.97
C LYS A 37 -8.85 -1.21 11.44
N ARG A 38 -9.55 -2.08 12.17
CA ARG A 38 -9.85 -1.91 13.60
C ARG A 38 -8.78 -2.57 14.47
N TYR A 39 -8.26 -1.84 15.44
CA TYR A 39 -7.28 -2.29 16.41
C TYR A 39 -7.90 -2.23 17.80
N LEU A 40 -7.85 -3.36 18.51
CA LEU A 40 -8.23 -3.46 19.90
C LEU A 40 -6.99 -3.19 20.76
N ILE A 41 -7.07 -2.22 21.67
CA ILE A 41 -5.95 -1.84 22.51
C ILE A 41 -6.34 -2.06 23.97
N GLN A 42 -5.55 -2.89 24.65
CA GLN A 42 -5.65 -3.15 26.07
C GLN A 42 -4.47 -2.52 26.80
N CYS A 43 -4.72 -1.78 27.86
CA CYS A 43 -3.72 -1.07 28.65
C CYS A 43 -3.65 -1.67 30.06
N LYS A 44 -2.47 -2.13 30.49
CA LYS A 44 -2.24 -2.64 31.84
C LYS A 44 -1.08 -1.91 32.49
N ASN A 45 -1.38 -1.13 33.53
CA ASN A 45 -0.37 -0.43 34.33
C ASN A 45 0.02 -1.29 35.55
N LEU A 46 0.88 -2.27 35.32
CA LEU A 46 1.32 -3.24 36.33
C LEU A 46 2.65 -2.81 36.95
N SER A 47 2.92 -3.22 38.18
CA SER A 47 4.22 -3.04 38.84
C SER A 47 5.27 -4.07 38.39
N ALA A 48 4.84 -5.17 37.77
CA ALA A 48 5.69 -6.23 37.24
C ALA A 48 5.36 -6.51 35.76
N PRO A 49 6.25 -7.16 34.99
CA PRO A 49 6.00 -7.48 33.58
C PRO A 49 4.73 -8.31 33.39
N ALA A 50 4.00 -8.04 32.30
CA ALA A 50 2.79 -8.79 31.97
C ALA A 50 3.10 -10.27 31.63
N ASP A 51 2.21 -11.15 32.08
CA ASP A 51 2.32 -12.59 31.87
C ASP A 51 1.67 -13.06 30.56
N ALA A 52 1.88 -14.35 30.25
CA ALA A 52 1.33 -14.99 29.06
C ALA A 52 -0.19 -15.14 29.09
N ASN A 53 -0.82 -15.02 30.27
CA ASN A 53 -2.27 -15.07 30.39
C ASN A 53 -2.91 -13.80 29.84
N LEU A 54 -2.36 -12.62 30.15
CA LEU A 54 -2.86 -11.35 29.63
C LEU A 54 -2.84 -11.32 28.10
N VAL A 55 -1.78 -11.83 27.46
CA VAL A 55 -1.70 -11.91 26.00
C VAL A 55 -2.82 -12.77 25.41
N ARG A 56 -3.09 -13.94 26.01
CA ARG A 56 -4.19 -14.84 25.56
C ARG A 56 -5.55 -14.17 25.71
N LEU A 57 -5.76 -13.44 26.80
CA LEU A 57 -6.98 -12.66 27.01
C LEU A 57 -7.12 -11.52 25.99
N THR A 58 -6.05 -10.80 25.68
CA THR A 58 -6.06 -9.78 24.62
C THR A 58 -6.39 -10.39 23.25
N HIS A 59 -5.82 -11.56 22.93
CA HIS A 59 -6.14 -12.28 21.70
C HIS A 59 -7.64 -12.65 21.63
N ALA A 60 -8.17 -13.24 22.70
CA ALA A 60 -9.59 -13.60 22.78
C ALA A 60 -10.51 -12.36 22.64
N ALA A 61 -10.14 -11.25 23.28
CA ALA A 61 -10.86 -9.98 23.14
C ALA A 61 -10.83 -9.46 21.69
N LYS A 62 -9.66 -9.47 21.03
CA LYS A 62 -9.54 -9.11 19.59
C LYS A 62 -10.55 -9.89 18.75
N ASP A 63 -10.64 -11.20 18.94
CA ASP A 63 -11.54 -12.06 18.19
C ASP A 63 -13.01 -11.77 18.50
N LEU A 64 -13.36 -11.64 19.78
CA LEU A 64 -14.72 -11.30 20.22
C LEU A 64 -15.19 -9.98 19.59
N HIS A 65 -14.31 -8.98 19.52
CA HIS A 65 -14.60 -7.67 18.94
C HIS A 65 -14.40 -7.60 17.42
N ARG A 66 -14.02 -8.70 16.75
CA ARG A 66 -13.71 -8.76 15.32
C ARG A 66 -12.71 -7.68 14.88
N ALA A 67 -11.70 -7.45 15.72
CA ALA A 67 -10.63 -6.52 15.42
C ALA A 67 -9.57 -7.17 14.52
N HIS A 68 -8.94 -6.38 13.66
CA HIS A 68 -7.86 -6.82 12.79
C HIS A 68 -6.62 -7.25 13.59
N LYS A 69 -6.26 -6.47 14.62
CA LYS A 69 -5.13 -6.74 15.52
C LYS A 69 -5.46 -6.33 16.95
N GLY A 70 -4.79 -7.02 17.89
CA GLY A 70 -4.81 -6.71 19.31
C GLY A 70 -3.46 -6.11 19.72
N ILE A 71 -3.48 -5.06 20.53
CA ILE A 71 -2.30 -4.42 21.10
C ILE A 71 -2.43 -4.47 22.61
N LEU A 72 -1.49 -5.13 23.29
CA LEU A 72 -1.37 -5.11 24.74
C LEU A 72 -0.25 -4.17 25.14
N ILE A 73 -0.59 -3.13 25.90
CA ILE A 73 0.34 -2.12 26.39
C ILE A 73 0.63 -2.36 27.86
N CYS A 74 1.90 -2.52 28.23
CA CYS A 74 2.33 -2.65 29.61
C CYS A 74 3.67 -1.93 29.85
N PRO A 75 3.69 -0.77 30.56
CA PRO A 75 4.91 -0.01 30.79
C PRO A 75 6.00 -0.77 31.57
N SER A 76 5.65 -1.80 32.35
CA SER A 76 6.61 -2.67 33.05
C SER A 76 7.21 -3.75 32.14
N GLY A 77 6.79 -3.85 30.87
CA GLY A 77 7.27 -4.83 29.91
C GLY A 77 6.52 -6.17 29.99
N PHE A 78 7.12 -7.20 29.41
CA PHE A 78 6.51 -8.52 29.23
C PHE A 78 7.48 -9.63 29.64
N THR A 79 6.94 -10.69 30.22
CA THR A 79 7.71 -11.92 30.48
C THR A 79 8.04 -12.62 29.16
N LYS A 80 9.10 -13.44 29.15
CA LYS A 80 9.49 -14.22 27.96
C LYS A 80 8.33 -15.10 27.42
N PRO A 81 7.58 -15.86 28.25
CA PRO A 81 6.43 -16.62 27.76
C PRO A 81 5.31 -15.74 27.18
N ALA A 82 5.16 -14.51 27.66
CA ALA A 82 4.19 -13.57 27.10
C ALA A 82 4.58 -13.14 25.68
N LEU A 83 5.87 -12.87 25.45
CA LEU A 83 6.39 -12.53 24.13
C LEU A 83 6.24 -13.70 23.15
N GLU A 84 6.56 -14.92 23.57
CA GLU A 84 6.38 -16.14 22.76
C GLU A 84 4.90 -16.34 22.38
N ASN A 85 3.97 -16.17 23.33
CA ASN A 85 2.54 -16.22 23.04
C ASN A 85 2.09 -15.09 22.11
N ALA A 86 2.66 -13.89 22.26
CA ALA A 86 2.27 -12.74 21.46
C ALA A 86 2.63 -12.93 19.99
N GLU A 87 3.81 -13.48 19.73
CA GLU A 87 4.25 -13.88 18.40
C GLU A 87 3.32 -14.95 17.80
N ALA A 88 3.05 -16.03 18.54
CA ALA A 88 2.20 -17.13 18.07
C ALA A 88 0.75 -16.71 17.79
N LEU A 89 0.22 -15.78 18.59
CA LEU A 89 -1.17 -15.33 18.51
C LEU A 89 -1.35 -14.04 17.70
N GLY A 90 -0.27 -13.45 17.18
CA GLY A 90 -0.31 -12.20 16.43
C GLY A 90 -0.81 -10.99 17.25
N VAL A 91 -0.50 -10.97 18.56
CA VAL A 91 -0.78 -9.84 19.45
C VAL A 91 0.46 -8.94 19.50
N MET A 92 0.26 -7.62 19.42
CA MET A 92 1.36 -6.66 19.53
C MET A 92 1.58 -6.32 21.00
N THR A 93 2.77 -6.58 21.53
CA THR A 93 3.14 -6.24 22.91
C THR A 93 3.95 -4.95 22.93
N TRP A 94 3.43 -3.92 23.60
CA TRP A 94 4.04 -2.59 23.66
C TRP A 94 4.50 -2.26 25.08
N GLY A 95 5.81 -2.26 25.27
CA GLY A 95 6.49 -1.91 26.51
C GLY A 95 6.93 -0.44 26.54
N PRO A 96 7.94 -0.11 27.38
CA PRO A 96 8.51 1.23 27.46
C PRO A 96 8.94 1.81 26.11
N GLU A 97 9.60 1.00 25.28
CA GLU A 97 10.19 1.45 24.02
C GLU A 97 9.12 1.74 22.98
N GLU A 98 8.11 0.88 22.86
CA GLU A 98 6.98 1.12 21.95
C GLU A 98 6.16 2.33 22.40
N LEU A 99 5.99 2.54 23.72
CA LEU A 99 5.38 3.76 24.23
C LEU A 99 6.19 5.00 23.84
N ARG A 100 7.52 4.96 23.99
CA ARG A 100 8.42 6.05 23.57
C ARG A 100 8.28 6.33 22.07
N LEU A 101 8.23 5.29 21.25
CA LEU A 101 8.00 5.42 19.80
C LEU A 101 6.60 6.01 19.51
N LEU A 102 5.57 5.62 20.26
CA LEU A 102 4.21 6.12 20.07
C LEU A 102 4.12 7.64 20.29
N TYR A 103 4.89 8.19 21.23
CA TYR A 103 5.00 9.65 21.40
C TYR A 103 5.61 10.34 20.17
N GLN A 104 6.55 9.69 19.49
CA GLN A 104 7.24 10.23 18.31
C GLN A 104 6.45 9.99 17.01
N ALA A 105 5.57 9.01 17.01
CA ALA A 105 4.89 8.49 15.82
C ALA A 105 3.97 9.52 15.13
N ALA A 106 3.46 10.51 15.85
CA ALA A 106 2.65 11.59 15.27
C ALA A 106 3.43 12.43 14.23
N SER A 107 4.75 12.52 14.37
CA SER A 107 5.63 13.32 13.50
C SER A 107 6.76 12.51 12.86
N SER A 108 6.73 11.18 12.98
CA SER A 108 7.80 10.31 12.48
C SER A 108 7.23 9.04 11.84
N GLU A 109 7.35 8.98 10.51
CA GLU A 109 7.02 7.79 9.74
C GLU A 109 7.86 6.57 10.16
N ALA A 110 9.14 6.79 10.46
CA ALA A 110 10.03 5.74 10.93
C ALA A 110 9.55 5.13 12.26
N ALA A 111 9.04 5.95 13.18
CA ALA A 111 8.44 5.45 14.42
C ALA A 111 7.13 4.69 14.16
N MET A 112 6.27 5.18 13.26
CA MET A 112 5.07 4.45 12.81
C MET A 112 5.41 3.07 12.23
N ARG A 113 6.49 2.97 11.45
CA ARG A 113 6.96 1.71 10.86
C ARG A 113 7.49 0.74 11.91
N LYS A 114 8.33 1.22 12.85
CA LYS A 114 8.84 0.40 13.96
C LYS A 114 7.72 -0.15 14.84
N LEU A 115 6.65 0.63 15.03
CA LEU A 115 5.46 0.20 15.75
C LEU A 115 4.56 -0.75 14.98
N GLY A 116 4.80 -0.97 13.67
CA GLY A 116 3.92 -1.77 12.82
C GLY A 116 2.55 -1.12 12.58
N LEU A 117 2.44 0.21 12.74
CA LEU A 117 1.22 1.00 12.51
C LEU A 117 1.23 1.75 11.17
N TRP A 118 2.39 1.82 10.51
CA TRP A 118 2.47 2.52 9.24
C TRP A 118 1.65 1.80 8.17
N GLU A 119 0.75 2.55 7.55
CA GLU A 119 -0.06 2.12 6.43
C GLU A 119 0.16 3.10 5.28
N ALA A 120 0.38 2.56 4.07
CA ALA A 120 0.47 3.41 2.89
C ALA A 120 -0.82 4.24 2.76
N PRO A 121 -0.74 5.53 2.39
CA PRO A 121 -1.91 6.34 2.11
C PRO A 121 -2.79 5.63 1.09
N LYS A 122 -4.11 5.69 1.24
CA LYS A 122 -5.00 5.29 0.14
C LYS A 122 -4.61 6.12 -1.08
N PRO A 123 -4.40 5.51 -2.26
CA PRO A 123 -4.11 6.29 -3.45
C PRO A 123 -5.25 7.31 -3.65
N PRO A 124 -4.93 8.52 -4.14
CA PRO A 124 -5.94 9.53 -4.41
C PRO A 124 -7.05 8.91 -5.24
N GLY A 125 -8.31 9.25 -4.94
CA GLY A 125 -9.42 8.80 -5.77
C GLY A 125 -9.17 9.22 -7.22
N PHE A 126 -9.78 8.52 -8.18
CA PHE A 126 -9.66 8.83 -9.61
C PHE A 126 -9.78 10.34 -9.90
N TRP A 127 -10.71 11.02 -9.22
CA TRP A 127 -10.95 12.46 -9.34
C TRP A 127 -9.85 13.35 -8.71
N ASP A 128 -9.23 12.91 -7.62
CA ASP A 128 -8.14 13.64 -6.96
C ASP A 128 -6.85 13.58 -7.78
N GLY A 129 -6.57 12.42 -8.39
CA GLY A 129 -5.43 12.25 -9.31
C GLY A 129 -5.57 13.10 -10.56
N LEU A 130 -6.79 13.17 -11.11
CA LEU A 130 -7.12 13.98 -12.29
C LEU A 130 -7.00 15.48 -12.00
N ALA A 131 -7.41 15.93 -10.81
CA ALA A 131 -7.26 17.31 -10.37
C ALA A 131 -5.78 17.74 -10.22
N ILE A 132 -4.93 16.86 -9.68
CA ILE A 132 -3.48 17.10 -9.58
C ILE A 132 -2.86 17.21 -10.98
N HIS A 133 -3.26 16.32 -11.90
CA HIS A 133 -2.77 16.35 -13.28
C HIS A 133 -3.23 17.62 -14.02
N LEU A 134 -4.49 18.02 -13.85
CA LEU A 134 -5.02 19.26 -14.44
C LEU A 134 -4.30 20.48 -13.91
N LYS A 135 -4.03 20.53 -12.59
CA LYS A 135 -3.33 21.65 -11.95
C LYS A 135 -1.90 21.78 -12.46
N ASN A 136 -1.19 20.67 -12.60
CA ASN A 136 0.17 20.65 -13.15
C ASN A 136 0.19 21.00 -14.65
N TRP A 137 -0.80 20.54 -15.42
CA TRP A 137 -0.96 20.90 -16.83
C TRP A 137 -1.27 22.39 -17.03
N LEU A 138 -2.18 22.95 -16.22
CA LEU A 138 -2.50 24.38 -16.19
C LEU A 138 -1.28 25.23 -15.83
N ALA A 139 -0.46 24.79 -14.89
CA ALA A 139 0.75 25.49 -14.46
C ALA A 139 1.87 25.48 -15.52
N GLN A 140 1.87 24.52 -16.44
CA GLN A 140 2.96 24.29 -17.39
C GLN A 140 2.62 24.69 -18.84
N SER A 141 1.36 25.04 -19.14
CA SER A 141 0.93 25.49 -20.46
C SER A 141 1.13 27.00 -20.68
N ARG A 142 1.60 27.41 -21.88
CA ARG A 142 1.54 28.81 -22.31
C ARG A 142 0.08 29.17 -22.65
N LYS A 143 -0.32 30.41 -22.41
CA LYS A 143 -1.73 30.87 -22.56
C LYS A 143 -2.37 30.45 -23.90
N GLU A 144 -1.61 30.42 -24.98
CA GLU A 144 -2.09 30.03 -26.32
C GLU A 144 -2.45 28.54 -26.44
N THR A 145 -1.72 27.62 -25.81
CA THR A 145 -2.07 26.19 -25.79
C THR A 145 -3.27 25.89 -24.90
N LEU A 146 -3.50 26.72 -23.88
CA LEU A 146 -4.69 26.63 -23.03
C LEU A 146 -5.98 26.99 -23.81
N TYR A 147 -5.96 28.05 -24.60
CA TYR A 147 -7.13 28.47 -25.40
C TYR A 147 -7.48 27.45 -26.49
N VAL A 148 -6.48 26.85 -27.14
CA VAL A 148 -6.71 25.77 -28.12
C VAL A 148 -7.30 24.53 -27.43
N GLY A 149 -6.79 24.15 -26.26
CA GLY A 149 -7.34 23.03 -25.48
C GLY A 149 -8.78 23.26 -25.03
N ILE A 150 -9.11 24.47 -24.56
CA ILE A 150 -10.47 24.85 -24.17
C ILE A 150 -11.40 24.84 -25.40
N ALA A 151 -10.97 25.38 -26.55
CA ALA A 151 -11.75 25.37 -27.77
C ALA A 151 -12.06 23.94 -28.25
N ILE A 152 -11.09 23.02 -28.18
CA ILE A 152 -11.29 21.60 -28.52
C ILE A 152 -12.28 20.94 -27.55
N LEU A 153 -12.21 21.22 -26.25
CA LEU A 153 -13.16 20.69 -25.26
C LEU A 153 -14.58 21.23 -25.45
N ILE A 154 -14.73 22.50 -25.85
CA ILE A 154 -16.05 23.09 -26.18
C ILE A 154 -16.63 22.41 -27.43
N VAL A 155 -15.83 22.20 -28.47
CA VAL A 155 -16.25 21.51 -29.71
C VAL A 155 -16.63 20.05 -29.42
N LEU A 156 -15.82 19.33 -28.62
CA LEU A 156 -16.12 17.96 -28.20
C LEU A 156 -17.36 17.89 -27.29
N GLY A 157 -17.56 18.88 -26.41
CA GLY A 157 -18.75 19.01 -25.56
C GLY A 157 -20.02 19.26 -26.38
N PHE A 158 -19.95 20.07 -27.44
CA PHE A 158 -21.05 20.27 -28.39
C PHE A 158 -21.37 19.00 -29.18
N LEU A 159 -20.36 18.25 -29.63
CA LEU A 159 -20.56 16.96 -30.29
C LEU A 159 -21.21 15.91 -29.35
N PHE A 160 -20.85 15.95 -28.06
CA PHE A 160 -21.41 15.06 -27.04
C PHE A 160 -22.88 15.40 -26.72
N LEU A 161 -23.25 16.68 -26.73
CA LEU A 161 -24.64 17.12 -26.53
C LEU A 161 -25.56 16.73 -27.70
N VAL A 162 -25.05 16.65 -28.92
CA VAL A 162 -25.82 16.23 -30.11
C VAL A 162 -26.07 14.71 -30.13
N THR A 163 -25.33 13.91 -29.34
CA THR A 163 -25.38 12.44 -29.38
C THR A 163 -26.05 11.78 -28.16
N GLN A 164 -26.49 12.55 -27.17
CA GLN A 164 -27.06 12.02 -25.92
C GLN A 164 -28.60 12.12 -25.88
N GLY A 165 -29.26 11.38 -26.77
CA GLY A 165 -30.69 11.07 -26.73
C GLY A 165 -31.01 9.75 -26.00
N SER A 166 -30.08 9.22 -25.19
CA SER A 166 -30.27 7.94 -24.52
C SER A 166 -29.60 7.95 -23.14
N SER A 167 -30.45 7.71 -22.14
CA SER A 167 -30.18 7.70 -20.70
C SER A 167 -28.87 6.99 -20.31
N PRO A 168 -28.07 7.53 -19.37
CA PRO A 168 -26.87 6.85 -18.91
C PRO A 168 -27.26 5.70 -17.98
N GLN A 169 -27.30 4.49 -18.54
CA GLN A 169 -27.13 3.29 -17.74
C GLN A 169 -25.76 3.37 -17.04
N LYS A 170 -25.79 3.08 -15.74
CA LYS A 170 -24.64 2.97 -14.82
C LYS A 170 -23.50 2.18 -15.48
N ALA A 171 -22.51 2.87 -16.04
CA ALA A 171 -21.36 2.23 -16.65
C ALA A 171 -20.57 1.49 -15.56
N LYS A 172 -20.57 0.15 -15.62
CA LYS A 172 -19.55 -0.66 -14.96
C LYS A 172 -18.20 -0.14 -15.42
N SER A 173 -17.28 0.13 -14.48
CA SER A 173 -15.89 0.47 -14.82
C SER A 173 -15.37 -0.53 -15.86
N PRO A 174 -14.83 -0.08 -17.00
CA PRO A 174 -14.39 -0.99 -18.05
C PRO A 174 -13.33 -1.92 -17.46
N ALA A 175 -13.52 -3.23 -17.61
CA ALA A 175 -12.52 -4.21 -17.26
C ALA A 175 -11.23 -3.85 -18.01
N SER A 176 -10.14 -3.56 -17.28
CA SER A 176 -8.83 -3.28 -17.87
C SER A 176 -8.40 -4.49 -18.68
N SER A 177 -7.97 -4.30 -19.94
CA SER A 177 -7.47 -5.42 -20.75
C SER A 177 -6.17 -5.99 -20.16
N PRO A 178 -5.81 -7.26 -20.43
CA PRO A 178 -4.54 -7.84 -19.98
C PRO A 178 -3.32 -6.98 -20.35
N GLU A 179 -3.33 -6.38 -21.53
CA GLU A 179 -2.31 -5.47 -22.03
C GLU A 179 -2.17 -4.21 -21.17
N ALA A 180 -3.30 -3.61 -20.79
CA ALA A 180 -3.32 -2.43 -19.93
C ALA A 180 -2.75 -2.77 -18.55
N VAL A 181 -3.11 -3.94 -18.00
CA VAL A 181 -2.58 -4.41 -16.72
C VAL A 181 -1.07 -4.67 -16.79
N ALA A 182 -0.59 -5.30 -17.85
CA ALA A 182 0.84 -5.52 -18.08
C ALA A 182 1.63 -4.20 -18.13
N ARG A 183 1.11 -3.18 -18.82
CA ARG A 183 1.75 -1.84 -18.90
C ARG A 183 1.74 -1.12 -17.56
N GLY A 184 0.62 -1.17 -16.85
CA GLY A 184 0.50 -0.56 -15.51
C GLY A 184 1.47 -1.20 -14.52
N TYR A 185 1.52 -2.53 -14.48
CA TYR A 185 2.47 -3.27 -13.66
C TYR A 185 3.92 -2.92 -14.01
N ASP A 186 4.28 -2.88 -15.29
CA ASP A 186 5.64 -2.56 -15.73
C ASP A 186 6.09 -1.17 -15.26
N SER A 187 5.23 -0.17 -15.42
CA SER A 187 5.47 1.20 -14.97
C SER A 187 5.64 1.27 -13.45
N ALA A 188 4.70 0.65 -12.71
CA ALA A 188 4.76 0.58 -11.24
C ALA A 188 6.01 -0.17 -10.75
N TYR A 189 6.45 -1.20 -11.47
CA TYR A 189 7.65 -1.95 -11.12
C TYR A 189 8.92 -1.12 -11.30
N ARG A 190 9.07 -0.43 -12.43
CA ARG A 190 10.21 0.49 -12.64
C ARG A 190 10.27 1.61 -11.61
N TYR A 191 9.10 2.16 -11.26
CA TYR A 191 8.99 3.12 -10.18
C TYR A 191 9.51 2.53 -8.86
N ALA A 192 8.99 1.37 -8.45
CA ALA A 192 9.37 0.70 -7.21
C ALA A 192 10.87 0.35 -7.15
N LEU A 193 11.47 -0.08 -8.27
CA LEU A 193 12.91 -0.32 -8.36
C LEU A 193 13.73 0.97 -8.15
N SER A 194 13.25 2.10 -8.68
CA SER A 194 13.97 3.37 -8.69
C SER A 194 13.79 4.18 -7.40
N THR A 195 12.73 3.94 -6.64
CA THR A 195 12.37 4.73 -5.45
C THR A 195 12.35 3.93 -4.15
N ASN A 196 12.36 2.60 -4.24
CA ASN A 196 11.98 1.69 -3.13
C ASN A 196 10.54 1.91 -2.60
N ASP A 197 9.69 2.63 -3.33
CA ASP A 197 8.25 2.71 -3.04
C ASP A 197 7.48 1.72 -3.93
N TRP A 198 7.09 0.60 -3.32
CA TRP A 198 6.36 -0.48 -3.98
C TRP A 198 4.85 -0.42 -3.79
N ALA A 199 4.31 0.59 -3.10
CA ALA A 199 2.86 0.68 -2.87
C ALA A 199 2.02 0.63 -4.17
N PRO A 200 2.43 1.30 -5.28
CA PRO A 200 1.68 1.23 -6.54
C PRO A 200 1.57 -0.17 -7.15
N LEU A 201 2.47 -1.10 -6.82
CA LEU A 201 2.42 -2.46 -7.37
C LEU A 201 1.14 -3.21 -7.00
N TYR A 202 0.54 -2.91 -5.85
CA TYR A 202 -0.68 -3.60 -5.36
C TYR A 202 -1.94 -3.29 -6.18
N GLU A 203 -1.93 -2.21 -6.95
CA GLU A 203 -2.98 -1.91 -7.93
C GLU A 203 -2.98 -2.95 -9.06
N TRP A 204 -1.78 -3.33 -9.51
CA TRP A 204 -1.58 -4.10 -10.74
C TRP A 204 -1.30 -5.58 -10.51
N ALA A 205 -0.94 -5.98 -9.29
CA ALA A 205 -0.51 -7.34 -8.97
C ALA A 205 -1.11 -7.87 -7.67
N PHE A 206 -1.14 -9.21 -7.55
CA PHE A 206 -1.56 -9.88 -6.32
C PHE A 206 -0.53 -9.71 -5.21
N ALA A 207 -1.01 -9.47 -3.98
CA ALA A 207 -0.15 -9.32 -2.80
C ALA A 207 0.79 -10.52 -2.60
N ASP A 208 0.26 -11.74 -2.68
CA ASP A 208 1.04 -12.97 -2.52
C ASP A 208 2.16 -13.15 -3.57
N PHE A 209 1.95 -12.62 -4.78
CA PHE A 209 3.01 -12.61 -5.78
C PHE A 209 4.08 -11.59 -5.43
N LEU A 210 3.68 -10.36 -5.08
CA LEU A 210 4.60 -9.30 -4.70
C LEU A 210 5.46 -9.69 -3.50
N GLU A 211 4.84 -10.16 -2.41
CA GLU A 211 5.53 -10.54 -1.18
C GLU A 211 6.51 -11.70 -1.37
N ARG A 212 6.20 -12.66 -2.25
CA ARG A 212 7.08 -13.81 -2.50
C ARG A 212 8.20 -13.54 -3.50
N LYS A 213 7.94 -12.75 -4.54
CA LYS A 213 8.85 -12.63 -5.69
C LYS A 213 9.48 -11.26 -5.86
N VAL A 214 8.77 -10.19 -5.52
CA VAL A 214 9.21 -8.81 -5.86
C VAL A 214 9.80 -8.09 -4.66
N LEU A 215 9.08 -8.09 -3.55
CA LEU A 215 9.43 -7.32 -2.36
C LEU A 215 10.71 -7.78 -1.66
N PRO A 216 11.08 -9.07 -1.61
CA PRO A 216 12.35 -9.49 -1.01
C PRO A 216 13.57 -8.77 -1.64
N PHE A 217 13.59 -8.64 -2.96
CA PHE A 217 14.67 -7.98 -3.70
C PHE A 217 14.68 -6.45 -3.50
N ILE A 218 13.51 -5.81 -3.41
CA ILE A 218 13.44 -4.37 -3.12
C ILE A 218 13.86 -4.10 -1.67
N ARG A 219 13.36 -4.88 -0.71
CA ARG A 219 13.69 -4.74 0.72
C ARG A 219 15.18 -4.96 1.00
N GLU A 220 15.81 -5.97 0.40
CA GLU A 220 17.26 -6.22 0.54
C GLU A 220 18.10 -5.02 0.08
N ARG A 221 17.71 -4.37 -1.03
CA ARG A 221 18.42 -3.19 -1.53
C ARG A 221 18.17 -1.97 -0.68
N GLN A 222 16.92 -1.77 -0.26
CA GLN A 222 16.54 -0.69 0.64
C GLN A 222 17.31 -0.77 1.96
N SER A 223 17.49 -1.98 2.54
CA SER A 223 18.24 -2.16 3.78
C SER A 223 19.73 -1.84 3.65
N ARG A 224 20.26 -1.81 2.42
CA ARG A 224 21.64 -1.40 2.10
C ARG A 224 21.73 0.08 1.70
N GLY A 225 20.64 0.85 1.82
CA GLY A 225 20.60 2.24 1.41
C GLY A 225 20.75 2.42 -0.11
N CYS A 226 20.31 1.43 -0.89
CA CYS A 226 20.43 1.43 -2.34
C CYS A 226 19.06 1.51 -3.04
N VAL A 227 19.05 2.11 -4.22
CA VAL A 227 17.96 2.02 -5.21
C VAL A 227 18.50 1.44 -6.52
N LEU A 228 17.62 0.89 -7.34
CA LEU A 228 17.94 0.47 -8.70
C LEU A 228 17.25 1.38 -9.69
N ARG A 229 17.92 2.49 -10.00
CA ARG A 229 17.45 3.46 -10.98
C ARG A 229 17.27 2.75 -12.32
N THR A 230 16.00 2.61 -12.73
CA THR A 230 15.61 1.84 -13.91
C THR A 230 15.02 2.78 -14.94
N GLU A 231 15.70 2.89 -16.07
CA GLU A 231 15.32 3.74 -17.18
C GLU A 231 14.84 2.87 -18.35
N GLU A 232 13.69 3.23 -18.90
CA GLU A 232 13.15 2.61 -20.11
C GLU A 232 13.82 3.26 -21.32
N LEU A 233 14.68 2.51 -22.02
CA LEU A 233 15.39 2.99 -23.20
C LEU A 233 14.52 2.90 -24.46
N GLU A 234 13.67 1.87 -24.53
CA GLU A 234 12.65 1.72 -25.56
C GLU A 234 11.31 1.35 -24.90
N PRO A 235 10.19 1.92 -25.35
CA PRO A 235 8.88 1.59 -24.79
C PRO A 235 8.61 0.08 -24.81
N MET A 236 8.07 -0.45 -23.71
CA MET A 236 7.64 -1.84 -23.64
C MET A 236 6.67 -2.17 -24.78
N ARG A 237 7.01 -3.22 -25.54
CA ARG A 237 6.18 -3.75 -26.62
C ARG A 237 5.50 -5.03 -26.16
N ILE A 238 4.22 -5.15 -26.44
CA ILE A 238 3.48 -6.40 -26.25
C ILE A 238 3.65 -7.19 -27.55
N THR A 239 4.21 -8.38 -27.45
CA THR A 239 4.55 -9.21 -28.62
C THR A 239 3.49 -10.26 -28.90
N ALA A 240 2.80 -10.76 -27.87
CA ALA A 240 1.69 -11.68 -28.00
C ALA A 240 0.79 -11.60 -26.74
N VAL A 241 -0.48 -11.96 -26.92
CA VAL A 241 -1.44 -12.15 -25.84
C VAL A 241 -2.16 -13.47 -26.09
N GLU A 242 -2.04 -14.39 -25.15
CA GLU A 242 -2.67 -15.70 -25.22
C GLU A 242 -3.78 -15.78 -24.17
N ALA A 243 -5.02 -15.93 -24.63
CA ALA A 243 -6.17 -16.10 -23.74
C ALA A 243 -6.28 -17.56 -23.30
N LEU A 244 -6.32 -17.78 -21.99
CA LEU A 244 -6.59 -19.06 -21.33
C LEU A 244 -7.98 -18.99 -20.66
N PRO A 245 -8.60 -20.13 -20.29
CA PRO A 245 -9.96 -20.15 -19.74
C PRO A 245 -10.20 -19.21 -18.55
N ASP A 246 -9.22 -19.10 -17.64
CA ASP A 246 -9.34 -18.29 -16.40
C ASP A 246 -8.24 -17.23 -16.25
N MET A 247 -7.40 -17.03 -17.27
CA MET A 247 -6.28 -16.10 -17.24
C MET A 247 -5.81 -15.70 -18.64
N ALA A 248 -4.86 -14.78 -18.74
CA ALA A 248 -4.19 -14.42 -19.96
C ALA A 248 -2.68 -14.41 -19.74
N GLU A 249 -1.94 -14.90 -20.72
CA GLU A 249 -0.49 -14.72 -20.80
C GLU A 249 -0.18 -13.53 -21.69
N VAL A 250 0.57 -12.56 -21.17
CA VAL A 250 0.97 -11.37 -21.93
C VAL A 250 2.47 -11.39 -22.11
N TYR A 251 2.92 -11.62 -23.34
CA TYR A 251 4.32 -11.63 -23.71
C TYR A 251 4.78 -10.21 -24.06
N VAL A 252 5.92 -9.81 -23.49
CA VAL A 252 6.45 -8.46 -23.64
C VAL A 252 7.94 -8.46 -23.96
N SER A 253 8.35 -7.47 -24.74
CA SER A 253 9.73 -7.12 -25.04
C SER A 253 10.05 -5.75 -24.43
N LYS A 254 11.19 -5.67 -23.75
CA LYS A 254 11.63 -4.47 -23.01
C LYS A 254 13.08 -4.17 -23.31
N LYS A 255 13.49 -2.91 -23.15
CA LYS A 255 14.89 -2.52 -23.13
C LYS A 255 15.12 -1.50 -22.03
N TRP A 256 15.83 -1.93 -21.00
CA TRP A 256 16.08 -1.11 -19.82
C TRP A 256 17.57 -0.87 -19.61
N ARG A 257 17.87 0.26 -19.00
CA ARG A 257 19.13 0.53 -18.32
C ARG A 257 18.87 0.57 -16.82
N GLN A 258 19.59 -0.24 -16.06
CA GLN A 258 19.50 -0.28 -14.61
C GLN A 258 20.84 0.03 -13.98
N THR A 259 20.85 1.02 -13.10
CA THR A 259 22.02 1.46 -12.35
C THR A 259 21.73 1.31 -10.87
N LEU A 260 22.54 0.50 -10.20
CA LEU A 260 22.51 0.40 -8.74
C LEU A 260 23.16 1.64 -8.15
N VAL A 261 22.41 2.40 -7.37
CA VAL A 261 22.86 3.63 -6.70
C VAL A 261 22.75 3.41 -5.20
N CYS A 262 23.86 3.48 -4.48
CA CYS A 262 23.93 3.33 -3.03
C CYS A 262 24.58 4.57 -2.40
N GLN A 263 24.31 4.84 -1.13
CA GLN A 263 24.85 6.03 -0.43
C GLN A 263 26.40 6.00 -0.36
N ASP A 264 26.99 4.84 -0.10
CA ASP A 264 28.43 4.73 0.22
C ASP A 264 29.29 4.16 -0.93
N ARG A 265 28.74 4.03 -2.14
CA ARG A 265 29.44 3.39 -3.27
C ARG A 265 29.14 4.12 -4.58
N PRO A 266 30.11 4.16 -5.52
CA PRO A 266 29.85 4.72 -6.83
C PRO A 266 28.73 3.96 -7.55
N PRO A 267 27.87 4.65 -8.34
CA PRO A 267 26.84 4.00 -9.14
C PRO A 267 27.42 2.91 -10.05
N LYS A 268 26.75 1.77 -10.12
CA LYS A 268 27.16 0.63 -10.95
C LYS A 268 26.04 0.24 -11.90
N GLU A 269 26.30 0.24 -13.20
CA GLU A 269 25.38 -0.33 -14.19
C GLU A 269 25.30 -1.85 -13.99
N VAL A 270 24.08 -2.38 -13.90
CA VAL A 270 23.82 -3.82 -13.71
C VAL A 270 22.99 -4.43 -14.84
N LEU A 271 22.30 -3.59 -15.63
CA LEU A 271 21.57 -4.02 -16.82
C LEU A 271 21.63 -2.92 -17.87
N ASN A 272 21.91 -3.28 -19.12
CA ASN A 272 21.77 -2.40 -20.27
C ASN A 272 21.58 -3.26 -21.53
N LYS A 273 20.42 -3.90 -21.62
CA LYS A 273 20.09 -4.80 -22.72
C LYS A 273 18.59 -4.91 -22.92
N ALA A 274 18.22 -5.38 -24.11
CA ALA A 274 16.86 -5.83 -24.37
C ALA A 274 16.64 -7.22 -23.73
N PHE A 275 15.40 -7.48 -23.34
CA PHE A 275 14.98 -8.78 -22.81
C PHE A 275 13.48 -8.98 -23.02
N SER A 276 13.06 -10.24 -23.02
CA SER A 276 11.67 -10.64 -23.11
C SER A 276 11.24 -11.34 -21.83
N THR A 277 9.96 -11.20 -21.49
CA THR A 277 9.32 -11.89 -20.36
C THR A 277 7.84 -12.02 -20.67
N TYR A 278 7.11 -12.78 -19.85
CA TYR A 278 5.65 -12.81 -19.86
C TYR A 278 5.07 -12.50 -18.48
N TYR A 279 3.78 -12.17 -18.48
CA TYR A 279 2.96 -12.01 -17.29
C TYR A 279 1.76 -12.95 -17.35
N LEU A 280 1.47 -13.65 -16.25
CA LEU A 280 0.19 -14.33 -16.07
C LEU A 280 -0.77 -13.38 -15.37
N ILE A 281 -1.88 -13.07 -16.02
CA ILE A 281 -2.87 -12.10 -15.57
C ILE A 281 -4.21 -12.81 -15.38
N LYS A 282 -4.80 -12.67 -14.20
CA LYS A 282 -6.09 -13.28 -13.89
C LYS A 282 -6.97 -12.34 -13.07
N PRO A 283 -8.30 -12.51 -13.07
CA PRO A 283 -9.19 -11.73 -12.22
C PRO A 283 -8.96 -12.02 -10.73
N ASP A 284 -9.07 -10.98 -9.91
CA ASP A 284 -9.21 -11.10 -8.45
C ASP A 284 -10.67 -11.45 -8.06
N ALA A 285 -10.96 -11.51 -6.76
CA ALA A 285 -12.30 -11.79 -6.24
C ALA A 285 -13.36 -10.77 -6.68
N ASP A 286 -12.94 -9.55 -7.03
CA ASP A 286 -13.81 -8.48 -7.53
C ASP A 286 -13.90 -8.46 -9.07
N GLY A 287 -13.27 -9.42 -9.75
CA GLY A 287 -13.22 -9.51 -11.21
C GLY A 287 -12.20 -8.57 -11.87
N ARG A 288 -11.32 -7.93 -11.12
CA ARG A 288 -10.28 -7.03 -11.68
C ARG A 288 -9.06 -7.82 -12.09
N LEU A 289 -8.60 -7.62 -13.32
CA LEU A 289 -7.39 -8.28 -13.81
C LEU A 289 -6.14 -7.79 -13.07
N LYS A 290 -5.32 -8.73 -12.59
CA LYS A 290 -4.05 -8.47 -11.92
C LYS A 290 -2.98 -9.46 -12.32
N VAL A 291 -1.72 -9.01 -12.28
CA VAL A 291 -0.55 -9.88 -12.43
C VAL A 291 -0.46 -10.82 -11.25
N TRP A 292 -0.55 -12.11 -11.54
CA TRP A 292 -0.41 -13.20 -10.58
C TRP A 292 0.98 -13.83 -10.61
N LEU A 293 1.66 -13.78 -11.75
CA LEU A 293 3.01 -14.29 -11.91
C LEU A 293 3.76 -13.53 -13.02
N SER A 294 5.07 -13.44 -12.86
CA SER A 294 6.03 -12.97 -13.86
C SER A 294 7.25 -13.88 -13.78
N ASP A 295 7.80 -14.28 -14.92
CA ASP A 295 8.96 -15.18 -14.98
C ASP A 295 10.28 -14.47 -14.66
N TRP A 296 10.31 -13.14 -14.84
CA TRP A 296 11.46 -12.34 -14.45
C TRP A 296 11.42 -12.01 -12.95
N ASN A 297 12.08 -12.87 -12.16
CA ASN A 297 12.80 -12.57 -10.90
C ASN A 297 13.59 -13.79 -10.42
#